data_AF-H1KVN1-F1
#
_entry.id   AF-H1KVN1-F1
#
_cell.length_a   1.000
_cell.length_b   1.000
_cell.length_c   1.000
_cell.angle_alpha   90.00
_cell.angle_beta   90.00
_cell.angle_gamma   90.00
#
_symmetry.space_group_name_H-M   'P 1'
#
loop_
_entity.id
_entity.type
_entity.pdbx_description
1 polymer ?
#
loop_
_entity_poly.entity_id
_entity_poly.type
_entity_poly.pdbx_seq_one_letter_code
_entity_poly.pdbx_strand_id
1 'polypeptide(L)' 'MSLPDQSLAAVAKEGREARYRGDPATANPHPEGSDAHAVWQRAWEMPDGEAAEREAPDSRA' A
#
# COMPACT_ATOMS: atom_id res chain seq x y z
N MET A 1 18.08 -3.03 -19.71
CA MET A 1 17.97 -2.76 -18.26
C MET A 1 16.49 -2.54 -17.96
N SER A 2 15.75 -3.59 -17.62
CA SER A 2 14.36 -3.46 -17.17
C SER A 2 14.42 -3.24 -15.67
N LEU A 3 14.06 -2.04 -15.20
CA LEU A 3 13.89 -1.77 -13.77
C LEU A 3 12.93 -2.84 -13.22
N PRO A 4 13.17 -3.38 -12.01
CA PRO A 4 12.23 -4.34 -11.45
C PRO A 4 10.89 -3.64 -11.40
N ASP A 5 9.94 -4.21 -12.15
CA ASP A 5 8.52 -3.87 -12.13
C ASP A 5 8.11 -3.85 -10.64
N GLN A 6 8.07 -2.66 -10.04
CA GLN A 6 7.58 -2.51 -8.68
C GLN A 6 6.11 -2.90 -8.75
N SER A 7 5.85 -4.18 -8.46
CA SER A 7 4.51 -4.73 -8.51
C SER A 7 3.60 -3.84 -7.68
N LEU A 8 2.37 -3.59 -8.14
CA LEU A 8 1.42 -2.71 -7.45
C LEU A 8 1.20 -3.11 -5.97
N ALA A 9 1.40 -4.38 -5.61
CA ALA A 9 1.40 -4.84 -4.23
C ALA A 9 2.52 -4.22 -3.36
N ALA A 10 3.72 -4.03 -3.93
CA ALA A 10 4.83 -3.35 -3.26
C ALA A 10 4.53 -1.86 -3.08
N VAL A 11 3.93 -1.23 -4.09
CA VAL A 11 3.47 0.16 -4.02
C VAL A 11 2.38 0.35 -2.95
N ALA A 12 1.41 -0.57 -2.87
CA ALA A 12 0.41 -0.56 -1.81
C ALA A 12 1.03 -0.75 -0.42
N LYS A 13 2.02 -1.65 -0.28
CA LYS A 13 2.75 -1.82 0.97
C LYS A 13 3.45 -0.52 1.37
N GLU A 14 4.12 0.14 0.43
CA GLU A 14 4.81 1.40 0.68
C GLU A 14 3.86 2.50 1.17
N GLY A 15 2.67 2.63 0.56
CA GLY A 15 1.65 3.58 1.01
C GLY A 15 1.18 3.34 2.45
N ARG A 16 1.00 2.07 2.85
CA ARG A 16 0.67 1.72 4.24
C ARG A 16 1.79 2.10 5.22
N GLU A 17 3.03 1.76 4.88
CA GLU A 17 4.19 2.06 5.73
C GLU A 17 4.39 3.57 5.90
N ALA A 18 4.18 4.36 4.83
CA ALA A 18 4.23 5.82 4.88
C ALA A 18 3.19 6.36 5.87
N ARG A 19 1.96 5.84 5.84
CA ARG A 19 0.95 6.21 6.85
C ARG A 19 1.36 5.82 8.26
N TYR A 20 1.85 4.60 8.47
CA TYR A 20 2.28 4.14 9.79
C TYR A 20 3.45 4.97 10.35
N ARG A 21 4.31 5.50 9.48
CA ARG A 21 5.38 6.43 9.85
C ARG A 21 4.86 7.83 10.21
N GLY A 22 3.65 8.17 9.78
CA GLY A 22 3.07 9.51 9.89
C GLY A 22 3.43 10.44 8.74
N ASP A 23 3.90 9.89 7.60
CA ASP A 23 4.16 10.68 6.40
C ASP A 23 2.83 11.18 5.81
N PRO A 24 2.80 12.43 5.29
CA PRO A 24 1.61 12.96 4.63
C PRO A 24 1.35 12.26 3.29
N ALA A 25 0.11 12.29 2.80
CA ALA A 25 -0.25 11.73 1.48
C ALA A 25 0.55 12.37 0.31
N THR A 26 1.00 13.61 0.48
CA THR A 26 1.86 14.32 -0.49
C THR A 26 3.27 13.74 -0.59
N ALA A 27 3.65 12.81 0.30
CA ALA A 27 4.92 12.08 0.22
C ALA A 27 4.90 10.95 -0.81
N ASN A 28 3.78 10.73 -1.51
CA ASN A 28 3.67 9.76 -2.61
C ASN A 28 4.75 10.03 -3.67
N PRO A 29 5.70 9.11 -3.90
CA PRO A 29 6.79 9.33 -4.86
C PRO A 29 6.36 9.08 -6.31
N HIS A 30 5.17 8.52 -6.53
CA HIS A 30 4.68 8.15 -7.85
C HIS A 30 4.01 9.33 -8.56
N PRO A 31 4.15 9.46 -9.89
CA PRO A 31 3.55 10.56 -10.64
C PRO A 31 2.01 10.51 -10.60
N GLU A 32 1.39 11.67 -10.36
CA GLU A 32 -0.07 11.82 -10.37
C GLU A 32 -0.68 11.27 -11.68
N GLY A 33 -1.76 10.52 -11.58
CA GLY A 33 -2.43 9.87 -12.72
C GLY A 33 -1.86 8.51 -13.12
N SER A 34 -0.77 8.04 -12.51
CA SER A 34 -0.30 6.65 -12.69
C SER A 34 -1.04 5.67 -11.78
N ASP A 35 -1.13 4.40 -12.21
CA ASP A 35 -1.67 3.32 -11.37
C ASP A 35 -0.92 3.18 -10.05
N ALA A 36 0.40 3.37 -10.07
CA ALA A 36 1.22 3.35 -8.85
C ALA A 36 0.83 4.47 -7.87
N HIS A 37 0.58 5.68 -8.37
CA HIS A 37 0.12 6.78 -7.53
C HIS A 37 -1.23 6.47 -6.88
N ALA A 38 -2.20 5.99 -7.68
CA ALA A 38 -3.53 5.64 -7.18
C ALA A 38 -3.48 4.50 -6.14
N VAL A 39 -2.66 3.48 -6.38
CA VAL A 39 -2.52 2.33 -5.47
C VAL A 39 -1.82 2.73 -4.18
N TRP A 40 -0.74 3.52 -4.25
CA TRP A 40 -0.05 4.03 -3.07
C TRP A 40 -1.00 4.88 -2.22
N GLN A 41 -1.72 5.81 -2.86
CA GLN A 41 -2.62 6.73 -2.18
C GLN A 41 -3.77 5.98 -1.52
N ARG A 42 -4.41 5.04 -2.23
CA ARG A 42 -5.46 4.20 -1.67
C ARG A 42 -4.99 3.40 -0.47
N ALA A 43 -3.78 2.84 -0.52
CA ALA A 43 -3.21 2.07 0.57
C ALA A 43 -2.79 2.95 1.76
N TRP A 44 -2.38 4.19 1.50
CA TRP A 44 -2.18 5.20 2.53
C TRP A 44 -3.53 5.61 3.16
N GLU A 45 -4.59 5.85 2.38
CA GLU A 45 -5.90 6.26 2.93
C GLU A 45 -6.61 5.13 3.71
N MET A 46 -6.48 3.90 3.22
CA MET A 46 -7.13 2.70 3.77
C MET A 46 -6.10 1.59 4.02
N PRO A 47 -5.30 1.67 5.10
CA PRO A 47 -4.24 0.68 5.36
C PRO A 47 -4.77 -0.71 5.76
N ASP A 48 -6.01 -0.80 6.25
CA ASP A 48 -6.69 -2.04 6.67
C ASP A 48 -7.52 -2.70 5.56
N GLY A 49 -7.79 -1.99 4.46
CA GLY A 49 -8.62 -2.49 3.37
C GLY A 49 -7.91 -3.58 2.57
N GLU A 50 -8.41 -4.81 2.66
CA GLU A 50 -8.06 -6.01 1.87
C GLU A 50 -6.98 -6.96 2.46
N ALA A 51 -6.36 -6.66 3.61
CA ALA A 51 -5.51 -7.63 4.34
C ALA A 51 -6.22 -8.29 5.54
N ALA A 52 -7.26 -7.65 6.10
CA ALA A 52 -7.99 -8.16 7.26
C ALA A 52 -8.92 -9.36 6.94
N GLU A 53 -9.01 -9.82 5.69
CA GLU A 53 -9.80 -11.02 5.32
C GLU A 53 -8.97 -12.32 5.34
N ARG A 54 -7.67 -12.27 5.71
CA ARG A 54 -6.80 -13.45 5.82
C ARG A 54 -6.19 -13.69 7.21
N GLU A 55 -6.74 -13.08 8.24
CA GLU A 55 -6.50 -13.53 9.62
C GLU A 55 -7.83 -13.58 10.37
N ALA A 56 -8.77 -14.39 9.86
CA ALA A 56 -9.73 -15.00 10.76
C ALA A 56 -8.89 -15.87 11.74
N PRO A 57 -9.02 -15.68 13.05
CA PRO A 57 -8.14 -16.33 14.01
C PRO A 57 -8.31 -17.84 13.92
N ASP A 58 -7.23 -18.56 13.61
CA ASP A 58 -7.09 -19.98 13.96
C ASP A 58 -7.02 -20.07 15.49
N SER A 59 -8.17 -19.86 16.13
CA SER A 59 -8.38 -20.26 17.51
C SER A 59 -8.81 -21.71 17.50
N ARG A 60 -7.81 -22.57 17.41
CA ARG A 60 -7.76 -23.92 17.99
C ARG A 60 -8.78 -24.10 19.13
N ALA A 61 -9.76 -24.98 18.93
CA ALA A 61 -10.49 -25.69 19.98
C ALA A 61 -10.96 -27.05 19.45
#